data_AF-H2ZY78-F1
#
_entry.id   AF-H2ZY78-F1
#
_cell.length_a   1.000
_cell.length_b   1.000
_cell.length_c   1.000
_cell.angle_alpha   90.00
_cell.angle_beta   90.00
_cell.angle_gamma   90.00
#
_symmetry.space_group_name_H-M   'P 1'
#
loop_
_entity.id
_entity.type
_entity.pdbx_description
1 polymer ?
#
loop_
_entity_poly.entity_id
_entity_poly.type
_entity_poly.pdbx_seq_one_letter_code
_entity_poly.pdbx_strand_id
1 'polypeptide(L)'
;DVDVSGAKGNLSLSLMLREVTTLECNIALLQEMHLTEQEAAKLNRQWVGQAYLSTFDSKSRGVSILIGKQVPWIHQDTRVDKEGRYIIRGSLFNQEYTIINVYAPNTHQASFITDIIKILAEGRGVVGGDLNAVLDTALDRSSRSLAWDGKNLQALKLLCKEGGLYDAWRIFNPKGREYTYYLVMHKSYTRLDSFLISHSILMNLLECKIGSFTLSDHAPVFMSFLPKPDLVKSKQRRFNNTLLRDSKFMQKSKSFFFQNNTGTLENVSTVWGRIQNPLQRQHIRKKERMASRQKPEEDLEEAECKHMLNPGDAQLFVKLQLAKTALHSHIDKQTEFALFRLRKKYFESRDKAGTLLTRSLKKRDSLYVIPGISKQMGDYTSSPQLINKEFKEFYRKLYASRSMVNYWAEAKLPKISEEDQGILDGPLKTEEVVEAIGKLSSGKAPGND
;
A
#
# COMPACT_ATOMS: atom_id res chain seq x y z
N ASP A 1 4.68 -5.32 -8.22
CA ASP A 1 6.02 -5.83 -7.99
C ASP A 1 7.00 -4.80 -8.50
N VAL A 2 7.96 -4.39 -7.68
CA VAL A 2 8.92 -3.35 -8.04
C VAL A 2 10.27 -3.67 -7.40
N ASP A 3 11.25 -4.02 -8.23
CA ASP A 3 12.64 -4.03 -7.79
C ASP A 3 13.17 -2.58 -7.72
N VAL A 4 13.78 -2.23 -6.60
CA VAL A 4 14.18 -0.85 -6.24
C VAL A 4 15.69 -0.65 -6.33
N SER A 5 16.41 -1.62 -6.90
CA SER A 5 17.83 -1.56 -7.28
C SER A 5 18.21 -0.18 -7.83
N GLY A 6 19.16 0.50 -7.16
CA GLY A 6 19.71 1.79 -7.58
C GLY A 6 19.09 3.05 -6.94
N ALA A 7 17.97 2.94 -6.21
CA ALA A 7 17.39 4.07 -5.51
C ALA A 7 18.09 4.30 -4.14
N LYS A 8 19.30 4.89 -4.15
CA LYS A 8 20.07 5.12 -2.91
C LYS A 8 19.67 6.44 -2.21
N GLY A 9 19.37 6.36 -0.90
CA GLY A 9 19.19 7.50 0.01
C GLY A 9 17.75 7.79 0.45
N ASN A 10 17.58 8.62 1.49
CA ASN A 10 16.26 8.97 2.06
C ASN A 10 15.29 9.64 1.06
N LEU A 11 15.82 10.32 0.03
CA LEU A 11 15.01 10.93 -1.03
C LEU A 11 14.34 9.86 -1.89
N SER A 12 15.07 8.77 -2.19
CA SER A 12 14.61 7.62 -2.97
C SER A 12 13.40 6.92 -2.31
N LEU A 13 13.45 6.67 -1.00
CA LEU A 13 12.36 5.96 -0.31
C LEU A 13 11.04 6.76 -0.35
N SER A 14 11.14 8.08 -0.16
CA SER A 14 9.96 8.96 -0.20
C SER A 14 9.36 9.07 -1.61
N LEU A 15 10.22 9.01 -2.62
CA LEU A 15 9.87 9.04 -4.03
C LEU A 15 9.18 7.73 -4.42
N MET A 16 9.75 6.58 -4.04
CA MET A 16 9.14 5.26 -4.25
C MET A 16 7.76 5.17 -3.60
N LEU A 17 7.62 5.52 -2.32
CA LEU A 17 6.32 5.46 -1.64
C LEU A 17 5.28 6.37 -2.31
N ARG A 18 5.71 7.53 -2.84
CA ARG A 18 4.83 8.43 -3.59
C ARG A 18 4.41 7.82 -4.93
N GLU A 19 5.32 7.20 -5.66
CA GLU A 19 4.97 6.53 -6.91
C GLU A 19 4.01 5.36 -6.67
N VAL A 20 4.28 4.51 -5.68
CA VAL A 20 3.35 3.43 -5.31
C VAL A 20 1.98 3.98 -4.90
N THR A 21 1.94 5.16 -4.25
CA THR A 21 0.68 5.87 -3.96
C THR A 21 -0.03 6.35 -5.23
N THR A 22 0.73 6.89 -6.19
CA THR A 22 0.20 7.41 -7.47
C THR A 22 -0.37 6.29 -8.33
N LEU A 23 0.19 5.09 -8.19
CA LEU A 23 -0.26 3.86 -8.86
C LEU A 23 -1.51 3.23 -8.21
N GLU A 24 -2.08 3.86 -7.17
CA GLU A 24 -3.28 3.38 -6.44
C GLU A 24 -3.16 1.93 -5.94
N CYS A 25 -1.95 1.49 -5.64
CA CYS A 25 -1.66 0.11 -5.27
C CYS A 25 -2.32 -0.30 -3.94
N ASN A 26 -2.86 -1.53 -3.90
CA ASN A 26 -3.42 -2.12 -2.67
C ASN A 26 -2.39 -2.91 -1.87
N ILE A 27 -1.56 -3.70 -2.55
CA ILE A 27 -0.50 -4.52 -1.97
C ILE A 27 0.75 -4.37 -2.85
N ALA A 28 1.85 -3.90 -2.27
CA ALA A 28 3.12 -3.74 -2.99
C ALA A 28 4.14 -4.77 -2.50
N LEU A 29 4.76 -5.47 -3.46
CA LEU A 29 5.94 -6.30 -3.26
C LEU A 29 7.13 -5.51 -3.77
N LEU A 30 8.14 -5.31 -2.92
CA LEU A 30 9.33 -4.52 -3.19
C LEU A 30 10.58 -5.36 -2.92
N GLN A 31 11.58 -5.28 -3.81
CA GLN A 31 12.86 -5.97 -3.70
C GLN A 31 14.02 -4.96 -3.66
N GLU A 32 15.21 -5.45 -3.32
CA GLU A 32 16.46 -4.66 -3.19
C GLU A 32 16.32 -3.32 -2.43
N MET A 33 15.51 -3.30 -1.38
CA MET A 33 15.20 -2.07 -0.65
C MET A 33 16.41 -1.48 0.10
N HIS A 34 17.41 -2.32 0.45
CA HIS A 34 18.65 -1.95 1.17
C HIS A 34 18.44 -1.00 2.36
N LEU A 35 17.35 -1.17 3.12
CA LEU A 35 17.00 -0.30 4.24
C LEU A 35 17.64 -0.78 5.53
N THR A 36 18.04 0.19 6.37
CA THR A 36 18.29 -0.07 7.79
C THR A 36 16.97 -0.25 8.55
N GLU A 37 16.99 -0.91 9.71
CA GLU A 37 15.79 -1.08 10.56
C GLU A 37 15.10 0.28 10.88
N GLN A 38 15.89 1.32 11.12
CA GLN A 38 15.40 2.67 11.40
C GLN A 38 14.66 3.31 10.21
N GLU A 39 15.12 3.03 8.98
CA GLU A 39 14.46 3.50 7.76
C GLU A 39 13.23 2.65 7.43
N ALA A 40 13.30 1.35 7.69
CA ALA A 40 12.20 0.42 7.54
C ALA A 40 10.99 0.82 8.41
N ALA A 41 11.22 1.34 9.62
CA ALA A 41 10.17 1.91 10.47
C ALA A 41 9.42 3.11 9.83
N LYS A 42 10.01 3.77 8.83
CA LYS A 42 9.37 4.88 8.09
C LYS A 42 8.42 4.38 6.99
N LEU A 43 8.42 3.10 6.65
CA LEU A 43 7.53 2.52 5.64
C LEU A 43 6.06 2.54 6.06
N ASN A 44 5.77 2.44 7.36
CA ASN A 44 4.40 2.49 7.88
C ASN A 44 3.87 3.93 7.97
N ARG A 45 3.80 4.60 6.81
CA ARG A 45 3.36 5.98 6.62
C ARG A 45 2.43 6.09 5.40
N GLN A 46 1.72 7.21 5.31
CA GLN A 46 0.82 7.53 4.19
C GLN A 46 -0.31 6.49 4.00
N TRP A 47 -0.33 5.77 2.88
CA TRP A 47 -1.36 4.78 2.51
C TRP A 47 -1.11 3.41 3.13
N VAL A 48 0.14 3.11 3.50
CA VAL A 48 0.56 1.83 4.09
C VAL A 48 -0.04 1.68 5.48
N GLY A 49 -0.73 0.57 5.73
CA GLY A 49 -1.31 0.20 7.01
C GLY A 49 -0.50 -0.89 7.72
N GLN A 50 -0.06 -1.89 6.97
CA GLN A 50 0.77 -2.99 7.47
C GLN A 50 2.01 -3.11 6.58
N ALA A 51 3.18 -3.31 7.18
CA ALA A 51 4.45 -3.42 6.47
C ALA A 51 5.25 -4.59 7.05
N TYR A 52 5.73 -5.48 6.19
CA TYR A 52 6.56 -6.64 6.52
C TYR A 52 7.89 -6.50 5.80
N LEU A 53 9.02 -6.62 6.50
CA LEU A 53 10.31 -6.10 6.04
C LEU A 53 11.50 -6.85 6.63
N SER A 54 12.43 -7.31 5.79
CA SER A 54 13.58 -8.16 6.15
C SER A 54 14.76 -7.37 5.70
N THR A 55 15.47 -6.88 6.67
CA THR A 55 16.78 -6.32 6.49
C THR A 55 17.73 -7.51 6.59
N PHE A 56 18.28 -7.97 5.46
CA PHE A 56 19.55 -8.68 5.52
C PHE A 56 20.64 -7.62 5.79
N ASP A 57 21.92 -8.00 5.92
CA ASP A 57 22.98 -7.03 6.24
C ASP A 57 22.85 -5.72 5.43
N SER A 58 23.20 -4.58 6.03
CA SER A 58 22.87 -3.24 5.52
C SER A 58 23.42 -2.90 4.12
N LYS A 59 24.11 -3.85 3.47
CA LYS A 59 24.74 -3.74 2.16
C LYS A 59 24.16 -4.70 1.12
N SER A 60 23.37 -5.70 1.50
CA SER A 60 22.84 -6.67 0.55
C SER A 60 21.43 -7.12 0.94
N ARG A 61 20.55 -7.22 -0.07
CA ARG A 61 19.23 -7.87 -0.01
C ARG A 61 18.24 -7.24 0.98
N GLY A 62 16.97 -7.25 0.60
CA GLY A 62 15.91 -6.81 1.47
C GLY A 62 14.62 -6.68 0.69
N VAL A 63 13.66 -7.53 1.03
CA VAL A 63 12.34 -7.50 0.41
C VAL A 63 11.31 -7.03 1.42
N SER A 64 10.25 -6.40 0.91
CA SER A 64 9.19 -5.81 1.72
C SER A 64 7.82 -6.07 1.11
N ILE A 65 6.84 -6.36 1.95
CA ILE A 65 5.44 -6.43 1.57
C ILE A 65 4.69 -5.32 2.29
N LEU A 66 4.10 -4.41 1.52
CA LEU A 66 3.31 -3.29 2.03
C LEU A 66 1.83 -3.52 1.71
N ILE A 67 0.98 -3.42 2.73
CA ILE A 67 -0.48 -3.56 2.59
C ILE A 67 -1.14 -2.23 2.94
N GLY A 68 -2.02 -1.77 2.05
CA GLY A 68 -2.75 -0.52 2.20
C GLY A 68 -3.78 -0.56 3.33
N LYS A 69 -4.00 0.59 3.98
CA LYS A 69 -5.00 0.75 5.07
C LYS A 69 -6.43 0.37 4.68
N GLN A 70 -6.74 0.48 3.39
CA GLN A 70 -8.04 0.16 2.81
C GLN A 70 -8.22 -1.33 2.54
N VAL A 71 -7.15 -2.13 2.61
CA VAL A 71 -7.20 -3.57 2.37
C VAL A 71 -7.56 -4.25 3.69
N PRO A 72 -8.69 -4.98 3.77
CA PRO A 72 -9.10 -5.69 4.97
C PRO A 72 -8.31 -6.99 5.14
N TRP A 73 -6.99 -6.87 5.20
CA TRP A 73 -6.06 -7.98 5.40
C TRP A 73 -5.97 -8.33 6.88
N ILE A 74 -6.27 -9.59 7.19
CA ILE A 74 -6.09 -10.16 8.52
C ILE A 74 -4.87 -11.07 8.47
N HIS A 75 -3.80 -10.62 9.11
CA HIS A 75 -2.56 -11.37 9.20
C HIS A 75 -2.73 -12.65 10.04
N GLN A 76 -2.11 -13.75 9.61
CA GLN A 76 -2.09 -15.04 10.32
C GLN A 76 -0.67 -15.48 10.66
N ASP A 77 0.23 -15.51 9.67
CA ASP A 77 1.62 -15.97 9.86
C ASP A 77 2.56 -15.14 8.99
N THR A 78 3.79 -14.93 9.47
CA THR A 78 4.88 -14.33 8.69
C THR A 78 6.10 -15.21 8.84
N ARG A 79 6.68 -15.61 7.71
CA ARG A 79 7.95 -16.33 7.68
C ARG A 79 8.97 -15.50 6.92
N VAL A 80 10.13 -15.38 7.54
CA VAL A 80 11.29 -14.72 6.97
C VAL A 80 12.36 -15.78 6.87
N ASP A 81 12.82 -16.03 5.65
CA ASP A 81 13.96 -16.91 5.45
C ASP A 81 15.27 -16.17 5.73
N LYS A 82 16.32 -16.90 6.12
CA LYS A 82 17.66 -16.38 6.44
C LYS A 82 18.29 -15.58 5.30
N GLU A 83 17.79 -15.72 4.08
CA GLU A 83 18.26 -15.00 2.89
C GLU A 83 17.40 -13.79 2.52
N GLY A 84 16.47 -13.36 3.39
CA GLY A 84 15.72 -12.12 3.22
C GLY A 84 14.48 -12.22 2.34
N ARG A 85 13.83 -13.39 2.30
CA ARG A 85 12.60 -13.67 1.55
C ARG A 85 11.39 -13.46 2.47
N TYR A 86 10.29 -12.88 1.96
CA TYR A 86 9.04 -12.76 2.74
C TYR A 86 7.98 -13.71 2.29
N ILE A 87 7.40 -14.40 3.26
CA ILE A 87 6.11 -15.06 3.12
C ILE A 87 5.20 -14.45 4.17
N ILE A 88 4.03 -14.00 3.72
CA ILE A 88 2.93 -13.69 4.62
C ILE A 88 1.75 -14.60 4.29
N ARG A 89 1.13 -15.13 5.34
CA ARG A 89 -0.16 -15.80 5.28
C ARG A 89 -1.16 -14.94 6.00
N GLY A 90 -2.36 -14.90 5.46
CA GLY A 90 -3.46 -14.15 6.04
C GLY A 90 -4.73 -14.37 5.27
N SER A 91 -5.78 -13.67 5.69
CA SER A 91 -7.06 -13.72 5.01
C SER A 91 -7.48 -12.37 4.47
N LEU A 92 -8.14 -12.41 3.31
CA LEU A 92 -8.77 -11.28 2.67
C LEU A 92 -10.22 -11.69 2.37
N PHE A 93 -11.19 -10.97 2.94
CA PHE A 93 -12.62 -11.32 2.83
C PHE A 93 -12.96 -12.78 3.22
N ASN A 94 -12.34 -13.28 4.30
CA ASN A 94 -12.52 -14.65 4.81
C ASN A 94 -12.04 -15.76 3.84
N GLN A 95 -11.14 -15.41 2.93
CA GLN A 95 -10.41 -16.35 2.09
C GLN A 95 -8.94 -16.30 2.45
N GLU A 96 -8.31 -17.46 2.62
CA GLU A 96 -6.89 -17.55 2.95
C GLU A 96 -6.01 -17.35 1.71
N TYR A 97 -4.96 -16.55 1.89
CA TYR A 97 -3.97 -16.23 0.88
C TYR A 97 -2.56 -16.41 1.46
N THR A 98 -1.69 -16.94 0.61
CA THR A 98 -0.25 -16.99 0.84
C THR A 98 0.40 -16.06 -0.18
N ILE A 99 0.98 -14.95 0.29
CA ILE A 99 1.70 -13.99 -0.56
C ILE A 99 3.18 -14.13 -0.27
N ILE A 100 3.95 -14.43 -1.32
CA ILE A 100 5.38 -14.62 -1.26
C ILE A 100 6.04 -13.52 -2.11
N ASN A 101 6.86 -12.71 -1.45
CA ASN A 101 7.75 -11.77 -2.11
C ASN A 101 9.13 -12.39 -2.26
N VAL A 102 9.54 -12.58 -3.51
CA VAL A 102 10.76 -13.26 -3.90
C VAL A 102 11.80 -12.26 -4.39
N TYR A 103 13.03 -12.44 -3.94
CA TYR A 103 14.22 -12.03 -4.66
C TYR A 103 15.09 -13.28 -4.79
N ALA A 104 15.01 -13.94 -5.95
CA ALA A 104 15.58 -15.28 -6.11
C ALA A 104 17.11 -15.21 -6.24
N PRO A 105 17.85 -16.13 -5.60
CA PRO A 105 19.29 -16.10 -5.68
C PRO A 105 19.79 -16.59 -7.04
N ASN A 106 20.87 -15.98 -7.54
CA ASN A 106 21.59 -16.43 -8.74
C ASN A 106 22.24 -17.82 -8.59
N THR A 107 22.40 -18.30 -7.35
CA THR A 107 22.98 -19.62 -7.02
C THR A 107 22.01 -20.40 -6.11
N HIS A 108 22.08 -21.73 -6.10
CA HIS A 108 21.22 -22.60 -5.28
C HIS A 108 19.70 -22.46 -5.52
N GLN A 109 19.27 -22.15 -6.75
CA GLN A 109 17.86 -21.93 -7.05
C GLN A 109 16.97 -23.18 -6.87
N ALA A 110 17.51 -24.39 -7.00
CA ALA A 110 16.73 -25.63 -6.86
C ALA A 110 16.22 -25.85 -5.42
N SER A 111 17.06 -25.62 -4.40
CA SER A 111 16.63 -25.69 -3.00
C SER A 111 15.63 -24.59 -2.67
N PHE A 112 15.88 -23.37 -3.18
CA PHE A 112 14.96 -22.24 -3.10
C PHE A 112 13.56 -22.58 -3.62
N ILE A 113 13.46 -23.19 -4.81
CA ILE A 113 12.18 -23.61 -5.40
C ILE A 113 11.48 -24.67 -4.53
N THR A 114 12.24 -25.65 -4.04
CA THR A 114 11.69 -26.74 -3.22
C THR A 114 11.06 -26.22 -1.93
N ASP A 115 11.65 -25.21 -1.31
CA ASP A 115 11.11 -24.59 -0.10
C ASP A 115 9.82 -23.80 -0.39
N ILE A 116 9.76 -23.08 -1.51
CA ILE A 116 8.53 -22.38 -1.93
C ILE A 116 7.39 -23.37 -2.18
N ILE A 117 7.65 -24.50 -2.86
CA ILE A 117 6.63 -25.52 -3.13
C ILE A 117 6.01 -26.04 -1.82
N LYS A 118 6.83 -26.36 -0.81
CA LYS A 118 6.34 -26.81 0.51
C LYS A 118 5.44 -25.79 1.19
N ILE A 119 5.71 -24.50 0.99
CA ILE A 119 4.97 -23.40 1.61
C ILE A 119 3.64 -23.13 0.89
N LEU A 120 3.57 -23.36 -0.42
CA LEU A 120 2.39 -23.14 -1.25
C LEU A 120 1.33 -24.25 -1.16
N ALA A 121 1.59 -25.32 -0.41
CA ALA A 121 0.73 -26.50 -0.33
C ALA A 121 -0.72 -26.22 0.12
N GLU A 122 -1.01 -25.05 0.71
CA GLU A 122 -2.32 -24.68 1.23
C GLU A 122 -2.73 -23.25 0.82
N GLY A 123 -3.95 -23.10 0.31
CA GLY A 123 -4.60 -21.81 0.07
C GLY A 123 -4.33 -21.16 -1.29
N ARG A 124 -4.68 -19.87 -1.41
CA ARG A 124 -4.54 -19.09 -2.64
C ARG A 124 -3.15 -18.46 -2.71
N GLY A 125 -2.26 -19.04 -3.51
CA GLY A 125 -0.86 -18.61 -3.63
C GLY A 125 -0.66 -17.48 -4.64
N VAL A 126 0.07 -16.44 -4.23
CA VAL A 126 0.71 -15.43 -5.09
C VAL A 126 2.21 -15.44 -4.79
N VAL A 127 3.03 -15.72 -5.80
CA VAL A 127 4.48 -15.53 -5.75
C VAL A 127 4.80 -14.39 -6.70
N GLY A 128 5.38 -13.30 -6.20
CA GLY A 128 5.78 -12.16 -7.02
C GLY A 128 7.17 -11.67 -6.62
N GLY A 129 7.92 -11.18 -7.61
CA GLY A 129 9.25 -10.65 -7.39
C GLY A 129 10.18 -10.87 -8.57
N ASP A 130 11.43 -10.45 -8.37
CA ASP A 130 12.55 -10.79 -9.23
C ASP A 130 12.92 -12.28 -9.04
N LEU A 131 12.61 -13.08 -10.05
CA LEU A 131 12.88 -14.51 -10.07
C LEU A 131 14.30 -14.84 -10.54
N ASN A 132 15.09 -13.85 -11.00
CA ASN A 132 16.42 -14.01 -11.58
C ASN A 132 16.50 -15.16 -12.62
N ALA A 133 15.39 -15.41 -13.31
CA ALA A 133 15.21 -16.50 -14.25
C ALA A 133 14.11 -16.19 -15.25
N VAL A 134 14.25 -16.71 -16.47
CA VAL A 134 13.24 -16.62 -17.53
C VAL A 134 12.41 -17.91 -17.60
N LEU A 135 11.14 -17.81 -17.99
CA LEU A 135 10.24 -18.96 -18.19
C LEU A 135 10.24 -19.49 -19.63
N ASP A 136 10.59 -18.62 -20.59
CA ASP A 136 10.76 -18.96 -21.99
C ASP A 136 11.89 -18.11 -22.59
N THR A 137 13.03 -18.72 -22.91
CA THR A 137 14.19 -17.97 -23.41
C THR A 137 13.98 -17.31 -24.77
N ALA A 138 13.02 -17.78 -25.59
CA ALA A 138 12.74 -17.19 -26.89
C ALA A 138 11.83 -15.96 -26.79
N LEU A 139 10.90 -15.97 -25.83
CA LEU A 139 9.94 -14.88 -25.64
C LEU A 139 10.39 -13.86 -24.58
N ASP A 140 11.09 -14.32 -23.54
CA ASP A 140 11.49 -13.51 -22.38
C ASP A 140 12.90 -12.91 -22.53
N ARG A 141 13.58 -13.13 -23.66
CA ARG A 141 14.83 -12.44 -24.01
C ARG A 141 14.75 -11.78 -25.38
N SER A 142 15.39 -10.62 -25.51
CA SER A 142 15.58 -10.00 -26.82
C SER A 142 16.75 -10.61 -27.60
N SER A 143 17.78 -11.07 -26.88
CA SER A 143 18.97 -11.71 -27.43
C SER A 143 18.91 -13.24 -27.39
N ARG A 144 19.97 -13.89 -27.89
CA ARG A 144 20.18 -15.34 -27.73
C ARG A 144 20.20 -15.72 -26.24
N SER A 145 19.79 -16.96 -25.97
CA SER A 145 19.81 -17.56 -24.63
C SER A 145 21.23 -17.61 -24.07
N LEU A 146 21.35 -17.42 -22.76
CA LEU A 146 22.61 -17.44 -22.02
C LEU A 146 22.85 -18.82 -21.41
N ALA A 147 24.11 -19.16 -21.14
CA ALA A 147 24.48 -20.50 -20.69
C ALA A 147 23.84 -20.92 -19.36
N TRP A 148 23.54 -19.95 -18.48
CA TRP A 148 22.93 -20.18 -17.18
C TRP A 148 21.39 -20.24 -17.21
N ASP A 149 20.75 -19.88 -18.34
CA ASP A 149 19.29 -19.90 -18.44
C ASP A 149 18.73 -21.31 -18.24
N GLY A 150 19.43 -22.34 -18.73
CA GLY A 150 18.90 -23.71 -18.75
C GLY A 150 18.55 -24.26 -17.37
N LYS A 151 19.43 -24.09 -16.38
CA LYS A 151 19.21 -24.61 -15.01
C LYS A 151 18.11 -23.84 -14.29
N ASN A 152 18.16 -22.51 -14.39
CA ASN A 152 17.22 -21.62 -13.71
C ASN A 152 15.80 -21.74 -14.29
N LEU A 153 15.70 -21.86 -15.61
CA LEU A 153 14.47 -22.16 -16.35
C LEU A 153 13.83 -23.47 -15.88
N GLN A 154 14.62 -24.54 -15.73
CA GLN A 154 14.11 -25.84 -15.28
C GLN A 154 13.58 -25.78 -13.86
N ALA A 155 14.30 -25.11 -12.95
CA ALA A 155 13.84 -24.90 -11.58
C ALA A 155 12.51 -24.13 -11.56
N LEU A 156 12.38 -23.08 -12.36
CA LEU A 156 11.17 -22.28 -12.40
C LEU A 156 9.99 -23.02 -13.05
N LYS A 157 10.23 -23.83 -14.08
CA LYS A 157 9.22 -24.74 -14.64
C LYS A 157 8.75 -25.78 -13.64
N LEU A 158 9.67 -26.30 -12.81
CA LEU A 158 9.33 -27.22 -11.72
C LEU A 158 8.44 -26.52 -10.69
N LEU A 159 8.76 -25.28 -10.30
CA LEU A 159 7.92 -24.48 -9.41
C LEU A 159 6.49 -24.33 -9.95
N CYS A 160 6.35 -23.93 -11.21
CA CYS A 160 5.04 -23.75 -11.82
C CYS A 160 4.25 -25.06 -11.87
N LYS A 161 4.93 -26.16 -12.24
CA LYS A 161 4.30 -27.48 -12.37
C LYS A 161 3.86 -28.05 -11.02
N GLU A 162 4.78 -28.17 -10.07
CA GLU A 162 4.52 -28.81 -8.77
C GLU A 162 3.77 -27.89 -7.81
N GLY A 163 3.99 -26.57 -7.90
CA GLY A 163 3.26 -25.56 -7.13
C GLY A 163 1.88 -25.21 -7.71
N GLY A 164 1.52 -25.76 -8.88
CA GLY A 164 0.25 -25.44 -9.55
C GLY A 164 0.09 -23.95 -9.87
N LEU A 165 1.20 -23.29 -10.24
CA LEU A 165 1.25 -21.86 -10.50
C LEU A 165 1.28 -21.55 -12.00
N TYR A 166 0.67 -20.41 -12.34
CA TYR A 166 0.56 -19.88 -13.69
C TYR A 166 1.19 -18.49 -13.74
N ASP A 167 1.89 -18.19 -14.83
CA ASP A 167 2.43 -16.86 -15.08
C ASP A 167 1.31 -15.90 -15.51
N ALA A 168 0.96 -14.97 -14.61
CA ALA A 168 -0.16 -14.05 -14.78
C ALA A 168 -0.03 -13.15 -16.02
N TRP A 169 1.18 -12.72 -16.37
CA TRP A 169 1.40 -11.84 -17.52
C TRP A 169 1.31 -12.63 -18.84
N ARG A 170 1.90 -13.83 -18.87
CA ARG A 170 1.91 -14.70 -20.05
C ARG A 170 0.52 -15.17 -20.45
N ILE A 171 -0.41 -15.27 -19.51
CA ILE A 171 -1.82 -15.60 -19.76
C ILE A 171 -2.49 -14.57 -20.70
N PHE A 172 -2.26 -13.28 -20.46
CA PHE A 172 -2.80 -12.21 -21.32
C PHE A 172 -1.94 -11.98 -22.56
N ASN A 173 -0.65 -12.34 -22.51
CA ASN A 173 0.33 -12.07 -23.56
C ASN A 173 1.04 -13.35 -24.05
N PRO A 174 0.35 -14.36 -24.62
CA PRO A 174 0.96 -15.67 -24.91
C PRO A 174 2.18 -15.60 -25.83
N LYS A 175 2.18 -14.69 -26.80
CA LYS A 175 3.28 -14.45 -27.74
C LYS A 175 3.90 -13.06 -27.59
N GLY A 176 3.47 -12.30 -26.57
CA GLY A 176 3.96 -10.94 -26.33
C GLY A 176 5.44 -10.98 -25.95
N ARG A 177 6.18 -9.95 -26.39
CA ARG A 177 7.58 -9.75 -26.05
C ARG A 177 7.74 -8.39 -25.42
N GLU A 178 7.61 -8.38 -24.09
CA GLU A 178 7.91 -7.24 -23.23
C GLU A 178 8.83 -7.74 -22.11
N TYR A 179 9.58 -6.81 -21.51
CA TYR A 179 10.71 -7.15 -20.66
C TYR A 179 10.72 -6.26 -19.43
N THR A 180 11.27 -6.78 -18.34
CA THR A 180 11.31 -6.07 -17.06
C THR A 180 12.70 -5.60 -16.68
N TYR A 181 13.74 -6.03 -17.39
CA TYR A 181 15.13 -5.69 -17.11
C TYR A 181 15.93 -5.45 -18.38
N TYR A 182 16.85 -4.47 -18.35
CA TYR A 182 17.80 -4.20 -19.43
C TYR A 182 19.25 -4.37 -18.97
N LEU A 183 19.95 -5.34 -19.57
CA LEU A 183 21.34 -5.63 -19.29
C LEU A 183 22.25 -4.92 -20.30
N VAL A 184 22.86 -3.82 -19.85
CA VAL A 184 23.69 -2.93 -20.68
C VAL A 184 24.84 -3.67 -21.37
N MET A 185 25.57 -4.52 -20.64
CA MET A 185 26.77 -5.21 -21.17
C MET A 185 26.45 -6.11 -22.36
N HIS A 186 25.29 -6.76 -22.33
CA HIS A 186 24.84 -7.67 -23.38
C HIS A 186 23.89 -6.99 -24.37
N LYS A 187 23.58 -5.70 -24.17
CA LYS A 187 22.57 -4.94 -24.91
C LYS A 187 21.30 -5.77 -25.10
N SER A 188 20.82 -6.34 -24.00
CA SER A 188 19.77 -7.36 -24.02
C SER A 188 18.71 -7.06 -23.00
N TYR A 189 17.46 -7.24 -23.41
CA TYR A 189 16.30 -7.14 -22.55
C TYR A 189 15.87 -8.52 -22.08
N THR A 190 15.49 -8.61 -20.81
CA THR A 190 15.07 -9.85 -20.17
C THR A 190 13.84 -9.62 -19.29
N ARG A 191 12.90 -10.58 -19.24
CA ARG A 191 11.78 -10.57 -18.28
C ARG A 191 12.14 -11.45 -17.08
N LEU A 192 12.52 -10.81 -15.98
CA LEU A 192 12.96 -11.48 -14.74
C LEU A 192 11.90 -11.37 -13.63
N ASP A 193 11.14 -10.29 -13.64
CA ASP A 193 10.09 -9.99 -12.67
C ASP A 193 8.77 -10.58 -13.15
N SER A 194 8.08 -11.31 -12.30
CA SER A 194 6.82 -11.94 -12.67
C SER A 194 5.95 -12.25 -11.47
N PHE A 195 4.65 -12.36 -11.72
CA PHE A 195 3.73 -12.94 -10.77
C PHE A 195 3.31 -14.35 -11.20
N LEU A 196 3.61 -15.32 -10.35
CA LEU A 196 3.13 -16.69 -10.46
C LEU A 196 1.97 -16.89 -9.49
N ILE A 197 0.81 -17.27 -10.03
CA ILE A 197 -0.44 -17.33 -9.28
C ILE A 197 -1.06 -18.72 -9.32
N SER A 198 -1.69 -19.12 -8.23
CA SER A 198 -2.48 -20.36 -8.20
C SER A 198 -3.71 -20.27 -9.13
N HIS A 199 -4.22 -21.43 -9.55
CA HIS A 199 -5.43 -21.52 -10.38
C HIS A 199 -6.64 -20.76 -9.80
N SER A 200 -6.78 -20.75 -8.47
CA SER A 200 -7.88 -20.05 -7.79
C SER A 200 -7.89 -18.53 -8.01
N ILE A 201 -6.71 -17.92 -8.14
CA ILE A 201 -6.55 -16.48 -8.39
C ILE A 201 -6.70 -16.22 -9.89
N LEU A 202 -6.19 -17.13 -10.72
CA LEU A 202 -6.33 -17.07 -12.17
C LEU A 202 -7.79 -16.92 -12.61
N MET A 203 -8.72 -17.65 -12.00
CA MET A 203 -10.16 -17.57 -12.34
C MET A 203 -10.76 -16.17 -12.15
N ASN A 204 -10.14 -15.33 -11.32
CA ASN A 204 -10.61 -13.98 -11.02
C ASN A 204 -9.61 -12.89 -11.42
N LEU A 205 -8.62 -13.24 -12.25
CA LEU A 205 -7.60 -12.34 -12.74
C LEU A 205 -8.24 -11.36 -13.74
N LEU A 206 -8.02 -10.05 -13.54
CA LEU A 206 -8.56 -9.00 -14.40
C LEU A 206 -7.55 -8.50 -15.42
N GLU A 207 -6.32 -8.26 -14.97
CA GLU A 207 -5.24 -7.72 -15.81
C GLU A 207 -3.88 -8.06 -15.20
N CYS A 208 -2.88 -8.14 -16.05
CA CYS A 208 -1.48 -8.11 -15.67
C CYS A 208 -0.68 -7.36 -16.74
N LYS A 209 0.13 -6.37 -16.34
CA LYS A 209 0.86 -5.47 -17.25
C LYS A 209 2.23 -5.13 -16.70
N ILE A 210 3.16 -4.84 -17.60
CA ILE A 210 4.50 -4.33 -17.28
C ILE A 210 4.47 -2.81 -17.45
N GLY A 211 5.05 -2.06 -16.52
CA GLY A 211 5.19 -0.61 -16.60
C GLY A 211 6.47 -0.18 -17.31
N SER A 212 6.77 1.13 -17.27
CA SER A 212 8.01 1.70 -17.81
C SER A 212 9.14 1.70 -16.77
N PHE A 213 10.39 1.86 -17.21
CA PHE A 213 11.60 1.88 -16.38
C PHE A 213 11.77 3.21 -15.64
N THR A 214 10.73 3.64 -14.93
CA THR A 214 10.63 4.97 -14.33
C THR A 214 11.49 5.11 -13.07
N LEU A 215 11.63 4.08 -12.25
CA LEU A 215 12.25 4.19 -10.91
C LEU A 215 13.56 3.45 -10.76
N SER A 216 13.67 2.32 -11.44
CA SER A 216 14.75 1.36 -11.31
C SER A 216 15.29 1.02 -12.70
N ASP A 217 16.36 0.23 -12.76
CA ASP A 217 16.72 -0.56 -13.93
C ASP A 217 15.79 -1.75 -14.16
N HIS A 218 14.87 -2.01 -13.23
CA HIS A 218 13.70 -2.85 -13.42
C HIS A 218 12.41 -2.07 -13.71
N ALA A 219 11.56 -2.65 -14.55
CA ALA A 219 10.21 -2.17 -14.80
C ALA A 219 9.22 -2.84 -13.84
N PRO A 220 8.28 -2.07 -13.26
CA PRO A 220 7.31 -2.62 -12.31
C PRO A 220 6.30 -3.53 -13.01
N VAL A 221 5.92 -4.64 -12.36
CA VAL A 221 4.84 -5.52 -12.82
C VAL A 221 3.59 -5.27 -11.99
N PHE A 222 2.45 -5.13 -12.65
CA PHE A 222 1.15 -4.91 -12.03
C PHE A 222 0.23 -6.09 -12.28
N MET A 223 -0.53 -6.48 -11.27
CA MET A 223 -1.57 -7.50 -11.38
C MET A 223 -2.79 -7.05 -10.60
N SER A 224 -3.96 -7.19 -11.21
CA SER A 224 -5.25 -6.93 -10.57
C SER A 224 -6.12 -8.18 -10.67
N PHE A 225 -6.73 -8.57 -9.56
CA PHE A 225 -7.69 -9.67 -9.51
C PHE A 225 -8.84 -9.30 -8.56
N LEU A 226 -9.97 -10.02 -8.65
CA LEU A 226 -11.10 -9.87 -7.74
C LEU A 226 -11.05 -10.95 -6.65
N PRO A 227 -10.71 -10.61 -5.39
CA PRO A 227 -10.69 -11.59 -4.30
C PRO A 227 -12.07 -12.24 -4.06
N LYS A 228 -13.13 -11.46 -4.24
CA LYS A 228 -14.52 -11.93 -4.09
C LYS A 228 -15.41 -11.35 -5.19
N PRO A 229 -15.55 -12.05 -6.33
CA PRO A 229 -16.37 -11.59 -7.46
C PRO A 229 -17.81 -11.26 -7.07
N ASP A 230 -18.38 -12.03 -6.14
CA ASP A 230 -19.76 -11.87 -5.67
C ASP A 230 -20.03 -10.53 -4.94
N LEU A 231 -18.98 -9.85 -4.48
CA LEU A 231 -19.10 -8.52 -3.84
C LEU A 231 -19.12 -7.37 -4.84
N VAL A 232 -18.92 -7.63 -6.14
CA VAL A 232 -18.97 -6.60 -7.17
C VAL A 232 -20.43 -6.21 -7.41
N LYS A 233 -20.95 -5.31 -6.58
CA LYS A 233 -22.14 -4.53 -6.94
C LYS A 233 -21.78 -3.64 -8.12
N SER A 234 -22.64 -3.60 -9.15
CA SER A 234 -22.52 -2.67 -10.29
C SER A 234 -22.10 -1.28 -9.79
N LYS A 235 -21.00 -0.73 -10.34
CA LYS A 235 -20.49 0.60 -9.99
C LYS A 235 -21.56 1.64 -10.31
N GLN A 236 -22.41 1.98 -9.34
CA GLN A 236 -23.24 3.17 -9.41
C GLN A 236 -22.32 4.38 -9.42
N ARG A 237 -22.13 4.98 -10.61
CA ARG A 237 -21.34 6.20 -10.77
C ARG A 237 -22.07 7.34 -10.04
N ARG A 238 -21.55 7.74 -8.88
CA ARG A 238 -22.05 8.92 -8.16
C ARG A 238 -21.28 10.16 -8.62
N PHE A 239 -22.00 11.13 -9.17
CA PHE A 239 -21.45 12.43 -9.52
C PHE A 239 -21.13 13.22 -8.24
N ASN A 240 -19.99 13.93 -8.22
CA ASN A 240 -19.63 14.74 -7.07
C ASN A 240 -20.42 16.06 -7.07
N ASN A 241 -21.46 16.12 -6.23
CA ASN A 241 -22.37 17.26 -6.14
C ASN A 241 -21.70 18.56 -5.67
N THR A 242 -20.50 18.54 -5.09
CA THR A 242 -19.80 19.78 -4.69
C THR A 242 -19.39 20.63 -5.89
N LEU A 243 -19.22 20.01 -7.07
CA LEU A 243 -18.88 20.71 -8.32
C LEU A 243 -20.02 21.57 -8.85
N LEU A 244 -21.27 21.27 -8.48
CA LEU A 244 -22.43 22.10 -8.85
C LEU A 244 -22.38 23.46 -8.18
N ARG A 245 -21.58 23.61 -7.11
CA ARG A 245 -21.40 24.88 -6.38
C ARG A 245 -20.30 25.76 -6.97
N ASP A 246 -19.47 25.24 -7.86
CA ASP A 246 -18.44 26.02 -8.55
C ASP A 246 -19.06 26.73 -9.76
N SER A 247 -19.21 28.05 -9.65
CA SER A 247 -19.83 28.89 -10.68
C SER A 247 -19.05 28.89 -12.00
N LYS A 248 -17.71 28.82 -11.96
CA LYS A 248 -16.86 28.77 -13.16
C LYS A 248 -17.02 27.44 -13.87
N PHE A 249 -17.05 26.34 -13.12
CA PHE A 249 -17.28 25.00 -13.66
C PHE A 249 -18.65 24.89 -14.33
N MET A 250 -19.70 25.39 -13.68
CA MET A 250 -21.06 25.36 -14.22
C MET A 250 -21.20 26.18 -15.50
N GLN A 251 -20.61 27.38 -15.56
CA GLN A 251 -20.68 28.24 -16.74
C GLN A 251 -19.99 27.60 -17.95
N LYS A 252 -18.79 27.06 -17.74
CA LYS A 252 -17.98 26.39 -18.79
C LYS A 252 -18.62 25.11 -19.30
N SER A 253 -19.34 24.41 -18.43
CA SER A 253 -20.02 23.16 -18.77
C SER A 253 -21.33 23.40 -19.51
N LYS A 254 -22.09 24.43 -19.12
CA LYS A 254 -23.27 24.88 -19.85
C LYS A 254 -22.90 25.31 -21.27
N SER A 255 -21.88 26.15 -21.43
CA SER A 255 -21.46 26.62 -22.75
C SER A 255 -21.01 25.48 -23.67
N PHE A 256 -20.20 24.54 -23.16
CA PHE A 256 -19.79 23.35 -23.91
C PHE A 256 -20.97 22.45 -24.30
N PHE A 257 -21.94 22.28 -23.41
CA PHE A 257 -23.11 21.45 -23.68
C PHE A 257 -23.95 22.04 -24.82
N PHE A 258 -24.29 23.33 -24.73
CA PHE A 258 -25.10 24.00 -25.74
C PHE A 258 -24.35 24.10 -27.08
N GLN A 259 -23.06 24.41 -27.11
CA GLN A 259 -22.30 24.47 -28.37
C GLN A 259 -22.31 23.15 -29.17
N ASN A 260 -22.29 22.00 -28.49
CA ASN A 260 -22.14 20.69 -29.15
C ASN A 260 -23.46 19.93 -29.36
N ASN A 261 -24.56 20.36 -28.74
CA ASN A 261 -25.81 19.60 -28.77
C ASN A 261 -27.02 20.44 -29.20
N THR A 262 -26.84 21.72 -29.56
CA THR A 262 -27.93 22.53 -30.12
C THR A 262 -28.36 21.95 -31.46
N GLY A 263 -29.64 21.58 -31.60
CA GLY A 263 -30.23 21.02 -32.82
C GLY A 263 -30.18 19.49 -32.98
N THR A 264 -29.67 18.73 -32.01
CA THR A 264 -29.51 17.25 -32.10
C THR A 264 -30.29 16.45 -31.04
N LEU A 265 -31.20 17.09 -30.31
CA LEU A 265 -31.86 16.51 -29.14
C LEU A 265 -33.38 16.56 -29.28
N GLU A 266 -34.00 15.40 -29.52
CA GLU A 266 -35.46 15.26 -29.63
C GLU A 266 -36.16 14.99 -28.28
N ASN A 267 -35.43 14.56 -27.23
CA ASN A 267 -36.04 14.17 -25.95
C ASN A 267 -35.20 14.57 -24.72
N VAL A 268 -35.84 15.21 -23.73
CA VAL A 268 -35.25 15.74 -22.48
C VAL A 268 -34.58 14.64 -21.62
N SER A 269 -35.01 13.38 -21.73
CA SER A 269 -34.38 12.27 -20.99
C SER A 269 -32.97 11.93 -21.49
N THR A 270 -32.70 12.11 -22.79
CA THR A 270 -31.36 11.90 -23.39
C THR A 270 -30.38 13.04 -23.08
N VAL A 271 -30.92 14.22 -22.74
CA VAL A 271 -30.16 15.41 -22.33
C VAL A 271 -29.37 15.12 -21.07
N TRP A 272 -29.97 14.48 -20.06
CA TRP A 272 -29.30 14.18 -18.79
C TRP A 272 -28.14 13.19 -18.95
N GLY A 273 -28.32 12.12 -19.73
CA GLY A 273 -27.26 11.15 -20.04
C GLY A 273 -26.11 11.76 -20.84
N ARG A 274 -26.39 12.72 -21.74
CA ARG A 274 -25.36 13.43 -22.51
C ARG A 274 -24.70 14.57 -21.77
N ILE A 275 -25.34 15.20 -20.78
CA ILE A 275 -24.72 16.20 -19.86
C ILE A 275 -23.66 15.55 -18.97
N GLN A 276 -23.87 14.31 -18.53
CA GLN A 276 -22.91 13.60 -17.68
C GLN A 276 -21.56 13.33 -18.38
N ASN A 277 -21.56 13.11 -19.70
CA ASN A 277 -20.36 12.74 -20.46
C ASN A 277 -19.30 13.86 -20.55
N PRO A 278 -19.64 15.12 -20.91
CA PRO A 278 -18.72 16.26 -20.90
C PRO A 278 -18.28 16.69 -19.50
N LEU A 279 -19.20 16.66 -18.53
CA LEU A 279 -18.90 17.01 -17.13
C LEU A 279 -17.92 16.02 -16.50
N GLN A 280 -18.04 14.73 -16.84
CA GLN A 280 -17.05 13.70 -16.48
C GLN A 280 -15.70 13.93 -17.17
N ARG A 281 -15.68 14.37 -18.43
CA ARG A 281 -14.43 14.75 -19.14
C ARG A 281 -13.75 15.97 -18.52
N GLN A 282 -14.46 16.90 -17.88
CA GLN A 282 -13.80 17.97 -17.11
C GLN A 282 -13.32 17.52 -15.72
N HIS A 283 -13.83 16.43 -15.15
CA HIS A 283 -13.21 15.80 -13.98
C HIS A 283 -11.84 15.20 -14.33
N ILE A 284 -11.64 14.83 -15.59
CA ILE A 284 -10.33 14.50 -16.16
C ILE A 284 -9.41 15.73 -16.15
N ARG A 285 -9.86 16.99 -16.00
CA ARG A 285 -8.96 18.16 -15.84
C ARG A 285 -8.22 18.24 -14.50
N LYS A 286 -8.47 17.33 -13.54
CA LYS A 286 -7.44 17.06 -12.51
C LYS A 286 -6.13 16.56 -13.16
N LYS A 287 -6.19 16.06 -14.41
CA LYS A 287 -5.05 15.85 -15.31
C LYS A 287 -4.32 17.13 -15.71
N GLU A 288 -4.87 18.34 -15.64
CA GLU A 288 -4.08 19.53 -16.03
C GLU A 288 -2.90 19.79 -15.06
N ARG A 289 -2.97 19.25 -13.82
CA ARG A 289 -1.80 19.16 -12.91
C ARG A 289 -0.89 17.96 -13.19
N MET A 290 -1.39 16.92 -13.87
CA MET A 290 -0.64 15.74 -14.34
C MET A 290 -0.10 15.90 -15.78
N ALA A 291 -0.55 16.91 -16.52
CA ALA A 291 -0.26 17.10 -17.95
C ALA A 291 1.23 17.43 -18.19
N SER A 292 1.89 18.02 -17.18
CA SER A 292 3.35 18.21 -17.22
C SER A 292 4.14 16.91 -17.04
N ARG A 293 3.53 15.86 -16.49
CA ARG A 293 4.14 14.55 -16.26
C ARG A 293 3.81 13.55 -17.37
N GLN A 294 2.62 13.67 -17.96
CA GLN A 294 2.14 12.76 -19.01
C GLN A 294 3.03 12.77 -20.25
N LYS A 295 3.51 13.94 -20.68
CA LYS A 295 4.37 14.04 -21.87
C LYS A 295 5.75 13.38 -21.66
N PRO A 296 6.51 13.67 -20.58
CA PRO A 296 7.75 12.94 -20.30
C PRO A 296 7.56 11.41 -20.12
N GLU A 297 6.41 10.97 -19.60
CA GLU A 297 6.08 9.53 -19.50
C GLU A 297 5.84 8.92 -20.89
N GLU A 298 5.04 9.58 -21.74
CA GLU A 298 4.80 9.15 -23.14
C GLU A 298 6.10 9.14 -23.96
N ASP A 299 6.94 10.16 -23.81
CA ASP A 299 8.25 10.25 -24.48
C ASP A 299 9.20 9.11 -24.05
N LEU A 300 9.14 8.71 -22.77
CA LEU A 300 9.91 7.58 -22.24
C LEU A 300 9.39 6.25 -22.80
N GLU A 301 8.08 6.01 -22.76
CA GLU A 301 7.45 4.80 -23.30
C GLU A 301 7.76 4.63 -24.79
N GLU A 302 7.71 5.71 -25.57
CA GLU A 302 8.04 5.68 -27.00
C GLU A 302 9.53 5.35 -27.23
N ALA A 303 10.43 5.96 -26.45
CA ALA A 303 11.86 5.69 -26.54
C ALA A 303 12.20 4.24 -26.13
N GLU A 304 11.54 3.72 -25.09
CA GLU A 304 11.66 2.33 -24.63
C GLU A 304 11.22 1.36 -25.73
N CYS A 305 10.03 1.55 -26.31
CA CYS A 305 9.52 0.70 -27.39
C CYS A 305 10.49 0.65 -28.58
N LYS A 306 11.00 1.80 -29.02
CA LYS A 306 11.95 1.87 -30.15
C LYS A 306 13.26 1.15 -29.83
N HIS A 307 13.80 1.33 -28.62
CA HIS A 307 15.05 0.69 -28.23
C HIS A 307 14.88 -0.82 -27.97
N MET A 308 13.72 -1.28 -27.49
CA MET A 308 13.43 -2.71 -27.35
C MET A 308 13.41 -3.45 -28.69
N LEU A 309 12.99 -2.78 -29.77
CA LEU A 309 13.03 -3.33 -31.13
C LEU A 309 14.46 -3.44 -31.66
N ASN A 310 15.36 -2.52 -31.29
CA ASN A 310 16.76 -2.56 -31.68
C ASN A 310 17.71 -2.22 -30.51
N PRO A 311 17.96 -3.19 -29.61
CA PRO A 311 18.78 -2.95 -28.41
C PRO A 311 20.26 -2.63 -28.70
N GLY A 312 20.72 -2.93 -29.92
CA GLY A 312 22.10 -2.70 -30.34
C GLY A 312 22.43 -1.23 -30.63
N ASP A 313 21.41 -0.42 -30.91
CA ASP A 313 21.53 0.94 -31.42
C ASP A 313 21.90 1.95 -30.31
N ALA A 314 23.11 2.50 -30.43
CA ALA A 314 23.65 3.47 -29.48
C ALA A 314 22.87 4.80 -29.48
N GLN A 315 22.31 5.23 -30.61
CA GLN A 315 21.56 6.49 -30.69
C GLN A 315 20.20 6.37 -30.00
N LEU A 316 19.52 5.23 -30.17
CA LEU A 316 18.29 4.94 -29.45
C LEU A 316 18.54 4.81 -27.95
N PHE A 317 19.66 4.18 -27.55
CA PHE A 317 20.04 4.10 -26.14
C PHE A 317 20.25 5.48 -25.51
N VAL A 318 20.95 6.39 -26.19
CA VAL A 318 21.14 7.78 -25.71
C VAL A 318 19.80 8.50 -25.58
N LYS A 319 18.90 8.37 -26.57
CA LYS A 319 17.55 8.96 -26.50
C LYS A 319 16.74 8.43 -25.31
N LEU A 320 16.81 7.13 -25.04
CA LEU A 320 16.19 6.51 -23.88
C LEU A 320 16.72 7.08 -22.56
N GLN A 321 18.05 7.22 -22.43
CA GLN A 321 18.65 7.81 -21.21
C GLN A 321 18.28 9.28 -21.03
N LEU A 322 18.18 10.06 -22.12
CA LEU A 322 17.75 11.46 -22.08
C LEU A 322 16.28 11.57 -21.64
N ALA A 323 15.39 10.71 -22.16
CA ALA A 323 13.99 10.69 -21.74
C ALA A 323 13.84 10.30 -20.25
N LYS A 324 14.58 9.27 -19.82
CA LYS A 324 14.60 8.81 -18.42
C LYS A 324 15.08 9.91 -17.46
N THR A 325 16.18 10.57 -17.78
CA THR A 325 16.73 11.67 -16.95
C THR A 325 15.82 12.89 -16.92
N ALA A 326 15.13 13.22 -18.03
CA ALA A 326 14.14 14.29 -18.07
C ALA A 326 12.94 14.01 -17.15
N LEU A 327 12.42 12.78 -17.15
CA LEU A 327 11.34 12.36 -16.26
C LEU A 327 11.80 12.37 -14.79
N HIS A 328 12.98 11.83 -14.49
CA HIS A 328 13.57 11.87 -13.15
C HIS A 328 13.69 13.29 -12.59
N SER A 329 14.20 14.24 -13.38
CA SER A 329 14.30 15.65 -12.97
C SER A 329 12.95 16.25 -12.58
N HIS A 330 11.87 15.87 -13.28
CA HIS A 330 10.52 16.32 -12.95
C HIS A 330 10.00 15.68 -11.66
N ILE A 331 10.19 14.37 -11.50
CA ILE A 331 9.81 13.62 -10.31
C ILE A 331 10.54 14.17 -9.06
N ASP A 332 11.84 14.45 -9.18
CA ASP A 332 12.68 14.99 -8.10
C ASP A 332 12.22 16.37 -7.64
N LYS A 333 11.98 17.30 -8.58
CA LYS A 333 11.44 18.65 -8.26
C LYS A 333 10.12 18.56 -7.51
N GLN A 334 9.23 17.66 -7.93
CA GLN A 334 7.97 17.42 -7.22
C GLN A 334 8.20 16.84 -5.82
N THR A 335 9.19 15.95 -5.67
CA THR A 335 9.50 15.29 -4.39
C THR A 335 10.09 16.30 -3.40
N GLU A 336 11.04 17.11 -3.85
CA GLU A 336 11.63 18.19 -3.07
C GLU A 336 10.56 19.18 -2.60
N PHE A 337 9.66 19.61 -3.49
CA PHE A 337 8.59 20.53 -3.12
C PHE A 337 7.61 19.91 -2.13
N ALA A 338 7.27 18.62 -2.28
CA ALA A 338 6.42 17.91 -1.33
C ALA A 338 7.09 17.79 0.05
N LEU A 339 8.39 17.48 0.09
CA LEU A 339 9.19 17.44 1.33
C LEU A 339 9.28 18.81 1.98
N PHE A 340 9.48 19.88 1.22
CA PHE A 340 9.45 21.25 1.71
C PHE A 340 8.11 21.58 2.38
N ARG A 341 6.98 21.28 1.72
CA ARG A 341 5.64 21.49 2.31
C ARG A 341 5.42 20.65 3.57
N LEU A 342 5.91 19.41 3.58
CA LEU A 342 5.82 18.54 4.76
C LEU A 342 6.60 19.12 5.94
N ARG A 343 7.85 19.57 5.71
CA ARG A 343 8.70 20.22 6.73
C ARG A 343 8.05 21.49 7.26
N LYS A 344 7.56 22.36 6.37
CA LYS A 344 6.84 23.59 6.75
C LYS A 344 5.61 23.28 7.60
N LYS A 345 4.76 22.35 7.17
CA LYS A 345 3.57 21.95 7.92
C LYS A 345 3.92 21.39 9.29
N TYR A 346 4.96 20.57 9.37
CA TYR A 346 5.43 20.00 10.63
C TYR A 346 5.92 21.10 11.57
N PHE A 347 6.76 22.02 11.08
CA PHE A 347 7.25 23.17 11.85
C PHE A 347 6.09 24.04 12.37
N GLU A 348 5.14 24.40 11.51
CA GLU A 348 4.01 25.26 11.88
C GLU A 348 3.02 24.62 12.88
N SER A 349 2.96 23.28 12.91
CA SER A 349 1.96 22.54 13.69
C SER A 349 2.53 21.77 14.87
N ARG A 350 3.86 21.76 15.06
CA ARG A 350 4.54 20.94 16.08
C ARG A 350 4.06 21.28 17.48
N ASP A 351 3.97 22.57 17.77
CA ASP A 351 3.66 23.09 19.10
C ASP A 351 2.21 23.58 19.21
N LYS A 352 1.38 23.27 18.21
CA LYS A 352 -0.04 23.65 18.17
C LYS A 352 -0.94 22.45 18.47
N ALA A 353 -1.96 22.67 19.29
CA ALA A 353 -3.04 21.71 19.50
C ALA A 353 -3.89 21.59 18.23
N GLY A 354 -3.50 20.70 17.32
CA GLY A 354 -4.12 20.54 16.01
C GLY A 354 -4.19 19.09 15.55
N THR A 355 -4.47 18.90 14.26
CA THR A 355 -4.67 17.57 13.65
C THR A 355 -3.45 16.66 13.79
N LEU A 356 -2.22 17.19 13.77
CA LEU A 356 -1.00 16.40 13.95
C LEU A 356 -0.87 15.84 15.37
N LEU A 357 -1.11 16.66 16.39
CA LEU A 357 -1.18 16.21 17.79
C LEU A 357 -2.31 15.17 17.96
N THR A 358 -3.50 15.46 17.45
CA THR A 358 -4.66 14.55 17.53
C THR A 358 -4.36 13.19 16.90
N ARG A 359 -3.69 13.16 15.74
CA ARG A 359 -3.29 11.91 15.08
C ARG A 359 -2.21 11.16 15.87
N SER A 360 -1.27 11.87 16.48
CA SER A 360 -0.24 11.29 17.34
C SER A 360 -0.86 10.64 18.57
N LEU A 361 -1.77 11.34 19.24
CA LEU A 361 -2.54 10.83 20.38
C LEU A 361 -3.36 9.59 19.99
N LYS A 362 -4.13 9.65 18.90
CA LYS A 362 -4.87 8.46 18.41
C LYS A 362 -3.98 7.26 18.11
N LYS A 363 -2.78 7.49 17.55
CA LYS A 363 -1.81 6.41 17.32
C LYS A 363 -1.29 5.83 18.64
N ARG A 364 -1.06 6.68 19.64
CA ARG A 364 -0.69 6.26 20.99
C ARG A 364 -1.83 5.47 21.66
N ASP A 365 -3.07 5.93 21.54
CA ASP A 365 -4.25 5.25 22.08
C ASP A 365 -4.45 3.87 21.44
N SER A 366 -4.22 3.74 20.12
CA SER A 366 -4.30 2.45 19.43
C SER A 366 -3.29 1.40 19.92
N LEU A 367 -2.17 1.81 20.55
CA LEU A 367 -1.23 0.86 21.16
C LEU A 367 -1.76 0.26 22.46
N TYR A 368 -2.73 0.90 23.11
CA TYR A 368 -3.37 0.41 24.34
C TYR A 368 -4.67 -0.34 24.05
N VAL A 369 -5.11 -0.40 22.80
CA VAL A 369 -6.26 -1.22 22.42
C VAL A 369 -5.82 -2.69 22.43
N ILE A 370 -6.49 -3.50 23.23
CA ILE A 370 -6.27 -4.95 23.30
C ILE A 370 -7.19 -5.58 22.25
N PRO A 371 -6.65 -6.03 21.09
CA PRO A 371 -7.49 -6.51 19.98
C PRO A 371 -8.12 -7.87 20.25
N GLY A 372 -7.54 -8.65 21.16
CA GLY A 372 -8.04 -9.93 21.62
C GLY A 372 -7.09 -10.57 22.62
N ILE A 373 -7.61 -11.53 23.38
CA ILE A 373 -6.85 -12.29 24.37
C ILE A 373 -7.03 -13.79 24.13
N SER A 374 -6.00 -14.57 24.46
CA SER A 374 -6.08 -16.03 24.50
C SER A 374 -6.55 -16.48 25.87
N LYS A 375 -7.56 -17.36 25.90
CA LYS A 375 -8.05 -17.97 27.14
C LYS A 375 -7.13 -19.09 27.62
N GLN A 376 -7.29 -19.51 28.87
CA GLN A 376 -6.50 -20.60 29.48
C GLN A 376 -6.61 -21.95 28.74
N MET A 377 -7.64 -22.16 27.92
CA MET A 377 -7.83 -23.39 27.11
C MET A 377 -7.43 -23.24 25.62
N GLY A 378 -6.82 -22.12 25.20
CA GLY A 378 -6.37 -21.90 23.83
C GLY A 378 -7.38 -21.23 22.88
N ASP A 379 -8.62 -21.00 23.33
CA ASP A 379 -9.62 -20.25 22.56
C ASP A 379 -9.33 -18.74 22.53
N TYR A 380 -9.41 -18.14 21.33
CA TYR A 380 -9.19 -16.71 21.10
C TYR A 380 -10.50 -15.93 21.14
N THR A 381 -10.52 -14.77 21.82
CA THR A 381 -11.68 -13.86 21.81
C THR A 381 -11.26 -12.42 21.55
N SER A 382 -12.00 -11.75 20.65
CA SER A 382 -11.85 -10.33 20.30
C SER A 382 -13.04 -9.46 20.76
N SER A 383 -14.05 -10.05 21.42
CA SER A 383 -15.18 -9.31 21.97
C SER A 383 -14.78 -8.51 23.22
N PRO A 384 -15.02 -7.18 23.27
CA PRO A 384 -14.67 -6.35 24.43
C PRO A 384 -15.33 -6.80 25.73
N GLN A 385 -16.58 -7.28 25.69
CA GLN A 385 -17.28 -7.74 26.88
C GLN A 385 -16.64 -9.00 27.47
N LEU A 386 -16.24 -9.95 26.60
CA LEU A 386 -15.57 -11.18 27.01
C LEU A 386 -14.15 -10.91 27.49
N ILE A 387 -13.40 -10.04 26.82
CA ILE A 387 -12.05 -9.61 27.24
C ILE A 387 -12.09 -9.02 28.65
N ASN A 388 -13.03 -8.11 28.93
CA ASN A 388 -13.18 -7.51 30.26
C ASN A 388 -13.56 -8.54 31.32
N LYS A 389 -14.39 -9.53 30.99
CA LYS A 389 -14.77 -10.60 31.92
C LYS A 389 -13.56 -11.46 32.31
N GLU A 390 -12.76 -11.86 31.34
CA GLU A 390 -11.54 -12.65 31.58
C GLU A 390 -10.49 -11.87 32.37
N PHE A 391 -10.25 -10.59 32.05
CA PHE A 391 -9.35 -9.76 32.86
C PHE A 391 -9.84 -9.63 34.31
N LYS A 392 -11.15 -9.42 34.50
CA LYS A 392 -11.75 -9.37 35.83
C LYS A 392 -11.51 -10.67 36.60
N GLU A 393 -11.75 -11.83 35.98
CA GLU A 393 -11.51 -13.12 36.62
C GLU A 393 -10.03 -13.38 36.93
N PHE A 394 -9.14 -13.05 35.99
CA PHE A 394 -7.69 -13.18 36.16
C PHE A 394 -7.20 -12.34 37.34
N TYR A 395 -7.48 -11.03 37.35
CA TYR A 395 -7.04 -10.15 38.43
C TYR A 395 -7.74 -10.46 39.75
N ARG A 396 -9.01 -10.90 39.73
CA ARG A 396 -9.68 -11.39 40.94
C ARG A 396 -8.93 -12.56 41.56
N LYS A 397 -8.48 -13.52 40.77
CA LYS A 397 -7.66 -14.65 41.25
C LYS A 397 -6.27 -14.17 41.72
N LEU A 398 -5.62 -13.30 40.96
CA LEU A 398 -4.29 -12.77 41.27
C LEU A 398 -4.25 -11.99 42.59
N TYR A 399 -5.28 -11.19 42.85
CA TYR A 399 -5.37 -10.38 44.07
C TYR A 399 -6.04 -11.12 45.24
N ALA A 400 -6.80 -12.19 44.99
CA ALA A 400 -7.28 -13.07 46.05
C ALA A 400 -6.12 -13.80 46.78
N SER A 401 -4.96 -13.98 46.13
CA SER A 401 -3.79 -14.65 46.71
C SER A 401 -2.84 -13.73 47.50
N ARG A 402 -3.11 -12.42 47.58
CA ARG A 402 -2.35 -11.47 48.41
C ARG A 402 -3.28 -10.84 49.44
N SER A 403 -3.03 -11.09 50.72
CA SER A 403 -3.70 -10.41 51.83
C SER A 403 -3.28 -8.93 51.91
N MET A 404 -3.74 -8.11 50.96
CA MET A 404 -3.52 -6.65 50.95
C MET A 404 -4.30 -5.92 52.05
N VAL A 405 -5.16 -6.62 52.80
CA VAL A 405 -6.01 -6.06 53.85
C VAL A 405 -5.19 -5.32 54.92
N ASN A 406 -3.96 -5.78 55.19
CA ASN A 406 -3.12 -5.16 56.21
C ASN A 406 -2.50 -3.82 55.76
N TYR A 407 -2.27 -3.60 54.46
CA TYR A 407 -1.61 -2.39 53.96
C TYR A 407 -2.52 -1.15 54.02
N TRP A 408 -3.82 -1.31 53.72
CA TRP A 408 -4.79 -0.21 53.81
C TRP A 408 -5.22 0.09 55.25
N ALA A 409 -5.14 -0.89 56.15
CA ALA A 409 -5.39 -0.67 57.58
C ALA A 409 -4.29 0.17 58.24
N GLU A 410 -3.05 0.08 57.76
CA GLU A 410 -1.91 0.87 58.24
C GLU A 410 -1.74 2.21 57.51
N ALA A 411 -2.34 2.37 56.33
CA ALA A 411 -2.30 3.61 55.57
C ALA A 411 -3.10 4.71 56.27
N LYS A 412 -2.41 5.66 56.90
CA LYS A 412 -2.99 6.91 57.42
C LYS A 412 -3.41 7.83 56.27
N LEU A 413 -4.45 7.44 55.54
CA LEU A 413 -5.04 8.28 54.51
C LEU A 413 -5.66 9.53 55.15
N PRO A 414 -5.42 10.73 54.59
CA PRO A 414 -6.07 11.94 55.06
C PRO A 414 -7.58 11.79 54.90
N LYS A 415 -8.31 11.91 56.00
CA LYS A 415 -9.76 12.03 55.98
C LYS A 415 -10.12 13.48 55.68
N ILE A 416 -11.09 13.67 54.80
CA ILE A 416 -11.71 14.96 54.56
C ILE A 416 -12.36 15.41 55.87
N SER A 417 -12.36 16.71 56.14
CA SER A 417 -13.00 17.24 57.35
C SER A 417 -14.51 16.94 57.30
N GLU A 418 -15.15 16.78 58.45
CA GLU A 418 -16.61 16.56 58.51
C GLU A 418 -17.39 17.73 57.86
N GLU A 419 -16.79 18.93 57.86
CA GLU A 419 -17.33 20.14 57.26
C GLU A 419 -17.31 20.06 55.73
N ASP A 420 -16.16 19.72 55.14
CA ASP A 420 -16.03 19.50 53.69
C ASP A 420 -16.85 18.30 53.21
N GLN A 421 -16.97 17.26 54.03
CA GLN A 421 -17.83 16.11 53.74
C GLN A 421 -19.31 16.53 53.69
N GLY A 422 -19.76 17.35 54.64
CA GLY A 422 -21.11 17.92 54.62
C GLY A 422 -21.40 18.82 53.42
N ILE A 423 -20.38 19.51 52.91
CA ILE A 423 -20.48 20.31 51.68
C ILE A 423 -20.60 19.41 50.44
N LEU A 424 -19.82 18.34 50.37
CA LEU A 424 -19.81 17.41 49.23
C LEU A 424 -21.04 16.49 49.17
N ASP A 425 -21.60 16.11 50.32
CA ASP A 425 -22.82 15.29 50.42
C ASP A 425 -24.12 16.12 50.30
N GLY A 426 -23.99 17.46 50.25
CA GLY A 426 -25.09 18.39 50.08
C GLY A 426 -25.65 18.44 48.65
N PRO A 427 -26.88 18.95 48.46
CA PRO A 427 -27.44 19.17 47.13
C PRO A 427 -26.66 20.27 46.39
N LEU A 428 -26.37 20.02 45.11
CA LEU A 428 -25.71 20.99 44.22
C LEU A 428 -26.48 22.32 44.20
N LYS A 429 -25.77 23.42 44.44
CA LYS A 429 -26.35 24.76 44.43
C LYS A 429 -26.30 25.37 43.04
N THR A 430 -27.26 26.24 42.75
CA THR A 430 -27.34 26.98 41.49
C THR A 430 -26.11 27.84 41.25
N GLU A 431 -25.53 28.41 42.30
CA GLU A 431 -24.35 29.29 42.21
C GLU A 431 -23.10 28.51 41.80
N GLU A 432 -22.94 27.27 42.27
CA GLU A 432 -21.81 26.38 41.93
C GLU A 432 -21.83 26.00 40.45
N VAL A 433 -23.03 25.78 39.90
CA VAL A 433 -23.23 25.47 38.48
C VAL A 433 -22.90 26.68 37.62
N VAL A 434 -23.32 27.88 38.01
CA VAL A 434 -23.04 29.13 37.29
C VAL A 434 -21.53 29.44 37.31
N GLU A 435 -20.86 29.28 38.45
CA GLU A 435 -19.42 29.47 38.56
C GLU A 435 -18.64 28.44 37.72
N ALA A 436 -19.07 27.18 37.72
CA ALA A 436 -18.49 26.14 36.89
C ALA A 436 -18.65 26.43 35.40
N ILE A 437 -19.82 26.90 34.97
CA ILE A 437 -20.08 27.31 33.58
C ILE A 437 -19.20 28.51 33.20
N GLY A 438 -19.02 29.49 34.08
CA GLY A 438 -18.16 30.65 33.84
C GLY A 438 -16.66 30.30 33.72
N LYS A 439 -16.23 29.18 34.30
CA LYS A 439 -14.85 28.67 34.21
C LYS A 439 -14.62 27.76 32.99
N LEU A 440 -15.63 27.47 32.18
CA LEU A 440 -15.47 26.66 30.97
C LEU A 440 -14.72 27.43 29.87
N SER A 441 -13.85 26.71 29.17
CA SER A 441 -13.12 27.26 28.01
C SER A 441 -14.06 27.51 26.83
N SER A 442 -13.93 28.68 26.21
CA SER A 442 -14.79 29.13 25.11
C SER A 442 -14.81 28.15 23.94
N GLY A 443 -16.00 27.77 23.45
CA GLY A 443 -16.19 27.04 22.19
C GLY A 443 -16.32 25.51 22.26
N LYS A 444 -16.76 24.92 23.39
CA LYS A 444 -16.93 23.44 23.49
C LYS A 444 -18.32 22.87 23.81
N ALA A 445 -19.34 23.68 24.11
CA ALA A 445 -20.76 23.26 24.20
C ALA A 445 -21.67 24.49 24.37
N PRO A 446 -22.98 24.42 24.06
CA PRO A 446 -23.85 25.60 24.04
C PRO A 446 -24.37 25.97 25.43
N GLY A 447 -24.24 27.25 25.79
CA GLY A 447 -24.84 27.89 26.97
C GLY A 447 -23.89 28.95 27.57
N ASN A 448 -24.31 30.12 28.06
CA ASN A 448 -25.52 30.90 27.83
C ASN A 448 -25.17 32.01 26.82
N ASP A 449 -25.76 31.96 25.63
CA ASP A 449 -25.89 33.15 24.77
C ASP A 449 -27.15 33.93 25.19
#